data_AF-A0A1Y4EX68-F1
#
_entry.id   AF-A0A1Y4EX68-F1
#
_cell.length_a   1.000
_cell.length_b   1.000
_cell.length_c   1.000
_cell.angle_alpha   90.00
_cell.angle_beta   90.00
_cell.angle_gamma   90.00
#
_symmetry.space_group_name_H-M   'P 1'
#
loop_
_entity.id
_entity.type
_entity.pdbx_description
1 polymer ?
#
loop_
_entity_poly.entity_id
_entity_poly.type
_entity_poly.pdbx_seq_one_letter_code
_entity_poly.pdbx_strand_id
1 'polypeptide(L)' 'MSLKKRLSHDIFHARTDDRKLTQQQAADAVFISLREYQKIEKGDILPGTEIFLRLVYFFDLDIKDYLEEANAHVSIRSF' A
#
# COMPACT_ATOMS: atom_id res chain seq x y z
N MET A 1 13.91 -1.56 -2.02
CA MET A 1 13.33 -2.13 -0.77
C MET A 1 12.49 -3.34 -1.20
N SER A 2 11.80 -4.07 -0.33
CA SER A 2 10.81 -5.04 -0.83
C SER A 2 9.46 -4.34 -0.97
N LEU A 3 8.65 -4.71 -1.98
CA LEU A 3 7.37 -4.09 -2.28
C LEU A 3 6.50 -3.88 -1.04
N LYS A 4 6.48 -4.90 -0.17
CA LYS A 4 5.76 -4.87 1.11
C LYS A 4 6.24 -3.78 2.06
N LYS A 5 7.56 -3.62 2.21
CA LYS A 5 8.17 -2.59 3.08
C LYS A 5 7.97 -1.18 2.53
N ARG A 6 8.01 -1.01 1.20
CA ARG A 6 7.72 0.27 0.54
C ARG A 6 6.28 0.68 0.80
N LEU A 7 5.34 -0.19 0.46
CA LEU A 7 3.93 0.07 0.65
C LEU A 7 3.58 0.38 2.11
N SER A 8 4.12 -0.37 3.07
CA SER A 8 3.86 -0.12 4.50
C SER A 8 4.35 1.25 4.97
N HIS A 9 5.53 1.66 4.50
CA HIS A 9 6.11 2.95 4.82
C HIS A 9 5.27 4.10 4.24
N ASP A 10 4.92 4.01 2.96
CA ASP A 10 4.16 5.06 2.28
C ASP A 10 2.76 5.22 2.86
N ILE A 11 2.07 4.11 3.18
CA ILE A 11 0.75 4.14 3.85
C ILE A 11 0.85 4.80 5.23
N PHE A 12 1.88 4.46 6.02
CA PHE A 12 2.06 5.04 7.34
C PHE A 12 2.18 6.56 7.25
N HIS A 13 3.08 7.06 6.39
CA HIS A 13 3.30 8.49 6.20
C HIS A 13 2.09 9.20 5.61
N ALA A 14 1.45 8.65 4.58
CA ALA A 14 0.24 9.24 4.02
C ALA A 14 -0.89 9.31 5.07
N ARG A 15 -1.03 8.29 5.93
CA ARG A 15 -2.01 8.29 7.01
C ARG A 15 -1.68 9.32 8.10
N THR A 16 -0.43 9.35 8.59
CA THR A 16 -0.04 10.18 9.75
C THR A 16 0.28 11.61 9.38
N ASP A 17 0.93 11.83 8.25
CA ASP A 17 1.56 13.12 7.93
C ASP A 17 0.63 13.98 7.11
N ASP A 18 -0.04 13.39 6.11
CA ASP A 18 -0.90 14.11 5.19
C ASP A 18 -2.36 14.10 5.63
N ARG A 19 -2.90 12.91 5.97
CA ARG A 19 -4.33 12.74 6.25
C ARG A 19 -4.70 12.88 7.73
N LYS A 20 -3.74 12.74 8.65
CA LYS A 20 -3.94 12.79 10.12
C LYS A 20 -5.04 11.83 10.62
N LEU A 21 -5.13 10.63 10.01
CA LEU A 21 -6.16 9.65 10.33
C LEU A 21 -5.68 8.64 11.38
N THR A 22 -6.61 8.15 12.20
CA THR A 22 -6.41 6.91 12.96
C THR A 22 -6.37 5.70 12.01
N GLN A 23 -5.76 4.60 12.44
CA GLN A 23 -5.77 3.36 11.66
C GLN A 23 -7.20 2.83 11.41
N GLN A 24 -8.13 3.04 12.35
CA GLN A 24 -9.53 2.64 12.18
C GLN A 24 -10.20 3.44 11.05
N GLN A 25 -10.06 4.76 11.04
CA GLN A 25 -10.63 5.61 9.99
C GLN A 25 -10.09 5.26 8.59
N ALA A 26 -8.79 4.95 8.50
CA ALA A 26 -8.19 4.51 7.24
C ALA A 26 -8.71 3.13 6.80
N ALA A 27 -8.84 2.18 7.74
CA ALA A 27 -9.40 0.85 7.47
C ALA A 27 -10.85 0.93 6.95
N ASP A 28 -11.67 1.76 7.61
CA ASP A 28 -13.06 1.99 7.24
C ASP A 28 -13.16 2.62 5.84
N ALA A 29 -12.29 3.58 5.50
CA ALA A 29 -12.28 4.27 4.22
C ALA A 29 -11.95 3.36 3.02
N VAL A 30 -11.17 2.29 3.23
CA VAL A 30 -10.81 1.31 2.19
C VAL A 30 -11.58 0.00 2.32
N PHE A 31 -12.56 -0.05 3.22
CA PHE A 31 -13.47 -1.17 3.50
C PHE A 31 -12.74 -2.48 3.84
N ILE A 32 -11.79 -2.42 4.77
CA ILE A 32 -11.12 -3.61 5.33
C ILE A 32 -11.19 -3.61 6.86
N SER A 33 -10.91 -4.76 7.46
CA SER A 33 -10.84 -4.82 8.94
C SER A 33 -9.63 -4.04 9.47
N LEU A 34 -9.75 -3.44 10.66
CA LEU A 34 -8.62 -2.79 11.34
C LEU A 34 -7.40 -3.71 11.45
N ARG A 35 -7.63 -5.00 11.75
CA ARG A 35 -6.55 -5.98 11.89
C ARG A 35 -5.79 -6.20 10.59
N GLU A 36 -6.49 -6.22 9.46
CA GLU A 36 -5.87 -6.35 8.15
C GLU A 36 -5.07 -5.10 7.81
N TYR A 37 -5.67 -3.91 8.01
CA TYR A 37 -4.98 -2.64 7.83
C TYR A 37 -3.68 -2.56 8.67
N GLN A 38 -3.76 -2.93 9.95
CA GLN A 38 -2.59 -2.95 10.85
C GLN A 38 -1.48 -3.88 10.37
N LYS A 39 -1.82 -5.07 9.85
CA LYS A 39 -0.82 -5.99 9.28
C LYS A 39 -0.19 -5.43 8.02
N ILE A 40 -0.95 -4.71 7.19
CA ILE A 40 -0.45 -4.04 5.98
C ILE A 40 0.51 -2.90 6.36
N GLU A 41 0.06 -1.97 7.22
CA GLU A 41 0.85 -0.80 7.62
C GLU A 41 2.10 -1.17 8.43
N LYS A 42 2.07 -2.28 9.17
CA LYS A 42 3.27 -2.83 9.83
C LYS A 42 4.24 -3.51 8.85
N GLY A 43 3.79 -3.81 7.63
CA GLY A 43 4.56 -4.57 6.65
C GLY A 43 4.62 -6.07 6.95
N ASP A 44 3.67 -6.61 7.73
CA ASP A 44 3.56 -8.06 7.99
C ASP A 44 3.04 -8.79 6.75
N ILE A 45 2.04 -8.22 6.06
CA ILE A 45 1.45 -8.79 4.83
C ILE A 45 1.47 -7.80 3.65
N LEU A 46 1.45 -8.34 2.43
CA LEU A 46 1.11 -7.57 1.24
C LEU A 46 -0.40 -7.77 0.98
N PRO A 47 -1.18 -6.70 0.74
CA PRO A 47 -2.59 -6.85 0.40
C PRO A 47 -2.78 -7.51 -0.97
N GLY A 48 -3.96 -8.08 -1.19
CA GLY A 48 -4.39 -8.46 -2.54
C GLY A 48 -4.59 -7.24 -3.44
N THR A 49 -4.66 -7.47 -4.76
CA THR A 49 -4.71 -6.40 -5.78
C THR A 49 -5.82 -5.38 -5.55
N GLU A 50 -7.01 -5.82 -5.17
CA GLU A 50 -8.14 -4.92 -4.94
C GLU A 50 -7.87 -3.95 -3.78
N ILE A 51 -7.41 -4.47 -2.64
CA ILE A 51 -7.10 -3.66 -1.46
C ILE A 51 -5.90 -2.76 -1.74
N PHE A 52 -4.90 -3.26 -2.47
CA PHE A 52 -3.77 -2.46 -2.94
C PHE A 52 -4.23 -1.25 -3.75
N LEU A 53 -5.09 -1.44 -4.76
CA LEU A 53 -5.60 -0.34 -5.59
C LEU A 53 -6.41 0.67 -4.78
N ARG A 54 -7.24 0.20 -3.82
CA ARG A 54 -7.98 1.09 -2.92
C ARG A 54 -7.04 1.95 -2.06
N LEU A 55 -5.99 1.36 -1.50
CA LEU A 55 -5.01 2.07 -0.68
C LEU A 55 -4.25 3.11 -1.51
N VAL A 56 -3.74 2.72 -2.68
CA VAL A 56 -3.02 3.61 -3.59
C VAL A 56 -3.90 4.78 -4.01
N TYR A 57 -5.15 4.52 -4.41
CA TYR A 57 -6.09 5.57 -4.78
C TYR A 57 -6.45 6.48 -3.59
N PHE A 58 -6.78 5.89 -2.43
CA PHE A 58 -7.22 6.65 -1.26
C PHE A 58 -6.13 7.57 -0.71
N PHE A 59 -4.88 7.11 -0.70
CA PHE A 59 -3.73 7.87 -0.22
C PHE A 59 -3.03 8.71 -1.29
N ASP A 60 -3.52 8.69 -2.54
CA ASP A 60 -2.91 9.41 -3.67
C ASP A 60 -1.43 9.05 -3.89
N LEU A 61 -1.13 7.75 -3.79
CA LEU A 61 0.21 7.21 -3.98
C LEU A 61 0.49 6.98 -5.47
N ASP A 62 1.71 7.23 -5.94
CA ASP A 62 2.06 6.96 -7.34
C ASP A 62 2.25 5.45 -7.54
N ILE A 63 1.41 4.83 -8.37
CA ILE A 63 1.52 3.39 -8.65
C ILE A 63 2.88 3.00 -9.28
N LYS A 64 3.53 3.93 -10.00
CA LYS A 64 4.81 3.68 -10.68
C LYS A 64 5.93 3.33 -9.70
N ASP A 65 5.85 3.87 -8.50
CA ASP A 65 6.77 3.56 -7.40
C ASP A 65 6.77 2.06 -7.05
N TYR A 66 5.61 1.41 -7.17
CA TYR A 66 5.49 -0.01 -6.86
C TYR A 66 5.87 -0.90 -8.06
N LEU A 67 5.80 -0.36 -9.28
CA LEU A 67 6.15 -1.09 -10.50
C LEU A 67 7.64 -1.41 -10.57
N GLU A 68 8.52 -0.50 -10.16
CA GLU A 68 9.98 -0.76 -10.17
C GLU A 68 10.35 -1.95 -9.28
N GLU A 69 9.75 -2.02 -8.09
CA GLU A 69 10.01 -3.13 -7.15
C GLU A 69 9.32 -4.44 -7.58
N ALA A 70 8.17 -4.37 -8.25
CA ALA A 70 7.49 -5.54 -8.80
C ALA A 70 8.17 -6.10 -10.06
N ASN A 71 8.72 -5.23 -10.91
CA ASN A 71 9.32 -5.59 -12.20
C ASN A 71 10.73 -6.19 -12.08
N ALA A 72 11.34 -6.19 -10.89
CA ALA A 72 12.61 -6.88 -10.66
C ALA A 72 12.59 -8.38 -11.04
N HIS A 73 11.40 -8.98 -11.18
CA HIS A 73 11.21 -10.38 -11.56
C HIS A 73 10.38 -10.59 -12.83
N VAL A 74 9.97 -9.51 -13.52
CA VAL A 74 9.16 -9.59 -14.75
C VAL A 74 10.09 -9.39 -15.95
N SER A 75 10.41 -10.47 -16.66
CA SER A 75 11.15 -10.38 -17.92
C SER A 75 10.20 -9.87 -19.01
N ILE A 76 10.20 -8.55 -19.22
CA ILE A 76 9.49 -7.94 -20.34
C ILE A 76 10.28 -8.30 -21.60
N ARG A 77 9.80 -9.28 -22.37
CA ARG A 77 10.26 -9.44 -23.76
C ARG A 77 9.84 -8.18 -24.50
N SER A 78 10.81 -7.33 -24.81
CA SER A 78 10.68 -6.24 -25.77
C SER A 78 10.32 -6.85 -27.14
N PHE A 79 9.16 -6.47 -27.66
CA PHE A 79 8.74 -6.75 -29.04
C PHE A 79 9.37 -5.74 -30.00
#